data_AF-A0A2X3BUQ4-F1
#
_entry.id   AF-A0A2X3BUQ4-F1
#
_cell.length_a   1.000
_cell.length_b   1.000
_cell.length_c   1.000
_cell.angle_alpha   90.00
_cell.angle_beta   90.00
_cell.angle_gamma   90.00
#
_symmetry.space_group_name_H-M   'P 1'
#
loop_
_entity.id
_entity.type
_entity.pdbx_description
1 polymer ?
#
loop_
_entity_poly.entity_id
_entity_poly.type
_entity_poly.pdbx_seq_one_letter_code
_entity_poly.pdbx_strand_id
1 'polypeptide(L)'
;MADNFAWLIETYGHIPNGNRTYYLSRSQPPVFALMVELFEEDGVRGAKRYLDHLKMEHAFWMDGAESLIPHQAYRHVVRMPDGSLLNRYWDDRDTPRDESWREDVETARHSGRPANEVYRDLRAGAASGWTTPAAGCGISRGWPASARRSLSPST
;
A
#
# COMPACT_ATOMS: atom_id res chain seq x y z
N MET A 1 -16.20 6.16 -13.73
CA MET A 1 -15.35 5.68 -12.63
C MET A 1 -13.87 5.64 -13.03
N ALA A 2 -13.50 5.00 -14.15
CA ALA A 2 -12.10 4.98 -14.62
C ALA A 2 -11.46 6.38 -14.76
N ASP A 3 -12.17 7.38 -15.27
CA ASP A 3 -11.67 8.78 -15.31
C ASP A 3 -11.34 9.34 -13.92
N ASN A 4 -12.14 9.00 -12.90
CA ASN A 4 -11.90 9.49 -11.55
C ASN A 4 -10.61 8.85 -10.99
N PHE A 5 -10.37 7.57 -11.26
CA PHE A 5 -9.13 6.91 -10.87
C PHE A 5 -7.92 7.43 -11.65
N ALA A 6 -8.07 7.66 -12.95
CA ALA A 6 -7.05 8.32 -13.77
C ALA A 6 -6.67 9.70 -13.19
N TRP A 7 -7.67 10.52 -12.84
CA TRP A 7 -7.45 11.82 -12.21
C TRP A 7 -6.77 11.72 -10.84
N LEU A 8 -7.13 10.72 -10.02
CA LEU A 8 -6.48 10.49 -8.72
C LEU A 8 -5.01 10.09 -8.90
N ILE A 9 -4.70 9.24 -9.87
CA ILE A 9 -3.32 8.85 -10.21
C ILE A 9 -2.53 10.07 -10.68
N GLU A 10 -3.09 10.91 -11.55
CA GLU A 10 -2.44 12.15 -11.99
C GLU A 10 -2.18 13.13 -10.84
N THR A 11 -3.13 13.23 -9.91
CA THR A 11 -3.09 14.24 -8.84
C THR A 11 -2.24 13.82 -7.65
N TYR A 12 -2.30 12.55 -7.26
CA TYR A 12 -1.69 12.02 -6.03
C TYR A 12 -0.63 10.94 -6.29
N GLY A 13 -0.38 10.59 -7.55
CA GLY A 13 0.56 9.54 -7.95
C GLY A 13 0.04 8.11 -7.75
N HIS A 14 -1.13 7.94 -7.14
CA HIS A 14 -1.76 6.64 -6.88
C HIS A 14 -3.27 6.80 -6.61
N ILE A 15 -4.00 5.69 -6.59
CA ILE A 15 -5.39 5.67 -6.14
C ILE A 15 -5.41 5.53 -4.62
N PRO A 16 -5.79 6.55 -3.84
CA PRO A 16 -5.90 6.42 -2.39
C PRO A 16 -7.02 5.44 -2.03
N ASN A 17 -6.95 4.88 -0.81
CA ASN A 17 -7.97 3.95 -0.28
C ASN A 17 -9.41 4.50 -0.37
N GLY A 18 -9.56 5.83 -0.29
CA GLY A 18 -10.79 6.53 -0.64
C GLY A 18 -10.55 8.04 -0.83
N ASN A 19 -11.58 8.77 -1.25
CA ASN A 19 -11.48 10.20 -1.57
C ASN A 19 -11.59 11.09 -0.30
N ARG A 20 -10.68 10.87 0.65
CA ARG A 20 -10.52 11.64 1.89
C ARG A 20 -9.04 11.89 2.15
N THR A 21 -8.72 13.04 2.74
CA THR A 21 -7.33 13.47 2.97
C THR A 21 -6.53 12.50 3.84
N TYR A 22 -7.17 11.84 4.80
CA TYR A 22 -6.55 10.84 5.69
C TYR A 22 -6.24 9.50 5.01
N TYR A 23 -6.67 9.29 3.75
CA TYR A 23 -6.32 8.13 2.94
C TYR A 23 -5.16 8.37 1.97
N LEU A 24 -4.65 9.61 1.82
CA LEU A 24 -3.56 9.92 0.89
C LEU A 24 -2.23 9.22 1.21
N SER A 25 -2.09 8.60 2.38
CA SER A 25 -0.89 7.88 2.77
C SER A 25 -0.87 6.41 2.33
N ARG A 26 -1.95 5.89 1.73
CA ARG A 26 -2.04 4.50 1.30
C ARG A 26 -3.01 4.29 0.14
N SER A 27 -2.73 3.24 -0.62
CA SER A 27 -3.63 2.73 -1.65
C SER A 27 -4.64 1.69 -1.09
N GLN A 28 -5.26 0.97 -2.01
CA GLN A 28 -6.09 -0.22 -1.82
C GLN A 28 -5.66 -1.30 -2.85
N PRO A 29 -6.20 -2.53 -2.85
CA PRO A 29 -5.89 -3.50 -3.89
C PRO A 29 -6.03 -2.90 -5.31
N PRO A 30 -5.00 -3.00 -6.18
CA PRO A 30 -4.96 -2.29 -7.45
C PRO A 30 -5.84 -2.99 -8.49
N VAL A 31 -7.08 -2.52 -8.62
CA VAL A 31 -8.08 -3.04 -9.56
C VAL A 31 -8.24 -2.18 -10.81
N PHE A 32 -7.47 -1.08 -10.95
CA PHE A 32 -7.64 -0.14 -12.05
C PHE A 32 -7.31 -0.75 -13.41
N ALA A 33 -6.27 -1.57 -13.52
CA ALA A 33 -5.97 -2.34 -14.74
C ALA A 33 -7.15 -3.23 -15.16
N LEU A 34 -7.77 -3.93 -14.21
CA LEU A 34 -8.94 -4.79 -14.45
C LEU A 34 -10.15 -3.97 -14.93
N MET A 35 -10.33 -2.77 -14.38
CA MET A 35 -11.40 -1.87 -14.83
C MET A 35 -11.16 -1.35 -16.25
N VAL A 36 -9.91 -1.06 -16.61
CA VAL A 36 -9.54 -0.62 -17.95
C VAL A 36 -9.75 -1.75 -18.96
N GLU A 37 -9.35 -2.98 -18.62
CA GLU A 37 -9.60 -4.18 -19.42
C GLU A 37 -11.09 -4.38 -19.69
N LEU A 38 -11.92 -4.38 -18.62
CA LEU A 38 -13.38 -4.50 -18.76
C LEU A 38 -13.97 -3.40 -19.66
N PHE A 39 -13.48 -2.17 -19.56
CA PHE A 39 -13.97 -1.06 -20.38
C PHE A 39 -13.62 -1.20 -21.87
N GLU A 40 -12.49 -1.83 -22.16
CA GLU A 40 -12.07 -2.13 -23.53
C GLU A 40 -12.89 -3.29 -24.11
N GLU A 41 -13.09 -4.36 -23.33
CA GLU A 41 -13.92 -5.51 -23.72
C GLU A 41 -15.37 -5.11 -24.01
N ASP A 42 -15.96 -4.26 -23.16
CA ASP A 42 -17.34 -3.78 -23.32
C ASP A 42 -17.47 -2.63 -24.34
N GLY A 43 -16.37 -2.21 -24.99
CA GLY A 43 -16.35 -1.12 -25.96
C GLY A 43 -16.71 0.26 -25.39
N VAL A 44 -16.68 0.41 -24.06
CA VAL A 44 -16.98 1.67 -23.38
C VAL A 44 -15.90 2.69 -23.68
N ARG A 45 -14.62 2.29 -23.54
CA ARG A 45 -13.43 3.12 -23.83
C ARG A 45 -12.21 2.24 -24.10
N GLY A 46 -11.38 2.62 -25.08
CA GLY A 46 -10.14 1.89 -25.38
C GLY A 46 -9.05 2.04 -24.32
N ALA A 47 -8.31 0.96 -24.03
CA ALA A 47 -7.31 0.93 -22.96
C ALA A 47 -6.15 1.89 -23.18
N LYS A 48 -5.81 2.18 -24.45
CA LYS A 48 -4.76 3.14 -24.82
C LYS A 48 -4.94 4.51 -24.15
N ARG A 49 -6.18 4.92 -23.86
CA ARG A 49 -6.49 6.17 -23.15
C ARG A 49 -5.87 6.23 -21.75
N TYR A 50 -5.74 5.09 -21.08
CA TYR A 50 -5.31 4.98 -19.68
C TYR A 50 -3.88 4.45 -19.53
N LEU A 51 -3.15 4.26 -20.64
CA LEU A 51 -1.83 3.63 -20.63
C LEU A 51 -0.84 4.37 -19.71
N ASP A 52 -0.84 5.71 -19.75
CA ASP A 52 0.07 6.50 -18.92
C ASP A 52 -0.31 6.39 -17.44
N HIS A 53 -1.60 6.40 -17.11
CA HIS A 53 -2.09 6.18 -15.74
C HIS A 53 -1.73 4.80 -15.21
N LEU A 54 -1.83 3.75 -16.03
CA LEU A 54 -1.44 2.39 -15.67
C LEU A 54 0.07 2.30 -15.36
N LYS A 55 0.91 2.96 -16.16
CA LYS A 55 2.35 3.05 -15.90
C LYS A 55 2.65 3.81 -14.62
N MET A 56 1.94 4.89 -14.35
CA MET A 56 2.08 5.67 -13.12
C MET A 56 1.70 4.86 -11.88
N GLU A 57 0.56 4.15 -11.92
CA GLU A 57 0.15 3.28 -10.82
C GLU A 57 1.15 2.14 -10.61
N HIS A 58 1.64 1.51 -11.68
CA HIS A 58 2.69 0.49 -11.58
C HIS A 58 3.98 1.05 -10.97
N ALA A 59 4.39 2.26 -11.37
CA ALA A 59 5.56 2.93 -10.81
C ALA A 59 5.40 3.21 -9.30
N PHE A 60 4.20 3.57 -8.84
CA PHE A 60 3.89 3.70 -7.41
C PHE A 60 4.10 2.38 -6.65
N TRP A 61 3.59 1.25 -7.19
CA TRP A 61 3.75 -0.06 -6.55
C TRP A 61 5.20 -0.56 -6.55
N MET A 62 5.98 -0.16 -7.56
CA MET A 62 7.37 -0.59 -7.77
C MET A 62 8.40 0.42 -7.27
N ASP A 63 7.98 1.47 -6.54
CA ASP A 63 8.88 2.51 -6.05
C ASP A 63 10.01 1.93 -5.18
N GLY A 64 11.26 2.29 -5.52
CA GLY A 64 12.48 1.83 -4.87
C GLY A 64 12.93 0.40 -5.22
N ALA A 65 12.25 -0.31 -6.13
CA ALA A 65 12.59 -1.70 -6.48
C ALA A 65 14.03 -1.91 -6.96
N GLU A 66 14.55 -0.98 -7.76
CA GLU A 66 15.89 -1.08 -8.38
C GLU A 66 17.02 -0.95 -7.35
N SER A 67 16.78 -0.25 -6.25
CA SER A 67 17.75 -0.04 -5.17
C SER A 67 17.79 -1.15 -4.11
N LEU A 68 16.85 -2.10 -4.16
CA LEU A 68 16.77 -3.15 -3.14
C LEU A 68 17.77 -4.28 -3.40
N ILE A 69 18.55 -4.60 -2.36
CA ILE A 69 19.32 -5.85 -2.30
C ILE A 69 18.50 -6.96 -1.63
N PRO A 70 18.86 -8.26 -1.81
CA PRO A 70 18.14 -9.36 -1.18
C PRO A 70 17.91 -9.18 0.33
N HIS A 71 16.75 -9.61 0.81
CA HIS A 71 16.26 -9.47 2.19
C HIS A 71 15.88 -8.05 2.64
N GLN A 72 15.78 -7.09 1.72
CA GLN A 72 15.30 -5.74 2.02
C GLN A 72 13.88 -5.51 1.52
N ALA A 73 13.22 -4.55 2.17
CA ALA A 73 11.95 -4.02 1.73
C ALA A 73 11.97 -2.50 1.80
N TYR A 74 11.32 -1.87 0.83
CA TYR A 74 11.08 -0.43 0.81
C TYR A 74 9.66 -0.19 0.31
N ARG A 75 8.87 0.54 1.10
CA ARG A 75 7.43 0.75 0.85
C ARG A 75 6.72 -0.54 0.46
N HIS A 76 6.21 -0.59 -0.76
CA HIS A 76 5.43 -1.68 -1.33
C HIS A 76 6.29 -2.81 -1.88
N VAL A 77 7.62 -2.68 -1.99
CA VAL A 77 8.47 -3.67 -2.66
C VAL A 77 9.33 -4.43 -1.66
N VAL A 78 9.48 -5.73 -1.92
CA VAL A 78 10.31 -6.65 -1.12
C VAL A 78 11.20 -7.44 -2.08
N ARG A 79 12.51 -7.43 -1.83
CA ARG A 79 13.48 -8.27 -2.54
C ARG A 79 13.71 -9.54 -1.73
N MET A 80 13.25 -10.66 -2.27
CA MET A 80 13.34 -11.97 -1.66
C MET A 80 14.78 -12.52 -1.68
N PRO A 81 15.09 -13.57 -0.90
CA PRO A 81 16.44 -14.15 -0.83
C PRO A 81 16.95 -14.68 -2.19
N ASP A 82 16.05 -15.21 -3.01
CA ASP A 82 16.32 -15.72 -4.35
C ASP A 82 16.45 -14.60 -5.41
N GLY A 83 16.30 -13.35 -5.00
CA GLY A 83 16.35 -12.19 -5.87
C GLY A 83 15.03 -11.86 -6.56
N SER A 84 13.93 -12.58 -6.30
CA SER A 84 12.61 -12.20 -6.79
C SER A 84 12.13 -10.90 -6.14
N LEU A 85 11.35 -10.12 -6.88
CA LEU A 85 10.68 -8.91 -6.39
C LEU A 85 9.20 -9.21 -6.21
N LEU A 86 8.69 -8.94 -5.02
CA LEU A 86 7.28 -9.08 -4.67
C LEU A 86 6.75 -7.79 -4.07
N ASN A 87 5.43 -7.61 -4.11
CA ASN A 87 4.77 -6.49 -3.46
C ASN A 87 4.18 -6.85 -2.10
N ARG A 88 4.06 -5.84 -1.23
CA ARG A 88 3.34 -5.88 0.04
C ARG A 88 2.47 -4.65 0.21
N TYR A 89 1.45 -4.76 1.05
CA TYR A 89 0.71 -3.59 1.49
C TYR A 89 1.52 -2.75 2.47
N TRP A 90 1.42 -1.44 2.31
CA TRP A 90 2.17 -0.45 3.06
C TRP A 90 1.34 0.85 3.13
N ASP A 91 1.52 1.60 4.20
CA ASP A 91 1.04 2.99 4.34
C ASP A 91 2.26 3.82 4.72
N ASP A 92 2.40 5.02 4.17
CA ASP A 92 3.56 5.90 4.41
C ASP A 92 3.55 6.56 5.80
N ARG A 93 2.45 6.48 6.56
CA ARG A 93 2.36 6.91 7.96
C ARG A 93 2.45 5.73 8.94
N ASP A 94 3.03 5.99 10.10
CA ASP A 94 3.06 5.11 11.29
C ASP A 94 2.40 5.76 12.50
N THR A 95 1.38 6.58 12.29
CA THR A 95 0.56 7.19 13.34
C THR A 95 -0.79 6.48 13.45
N PRO A 96 -1.58 6.64 14.51
CA PRO A 96 -2.95 6.10 14.53
C PRO A 96 -3.76 6.62 13.34
N ARG A 97 -4.70 5.82 12.84
CA ARG A 97 -5.62 6.21 11.75
C ARG A 97 -6.60 7.27 12.23
N ASP A 98 -6.77 8.33 11.45
CA ASP A 98 -7.66 9.44 11.78
C ASP A 98 -9.11 8.95 11.94
N GLU A 99 -9.52 7.98 11.10
CA GLU A 99 -10.86 7.36 11.14
C GLU A 99 -11.04 6.27 12.21
N SER A 100 -9.99 5.89 12.94
CA SER A 100 -10.00 4.83 13.97
C SER A 100 -9.00 5.11 15.10
N TRP A 101 -8.89 6.39 15.47
CA TRP A 101 -7.80 6.87 16.32
C TRP A 101 -7.77 6.16 17.67
N ARG A 102 -8.94 6.09 18.33
CA ARG A 102 -9.06 5.52 19.67
C ARG A 102 -8.74 4.02 19.65
N GLU A 103 -9.25 3.31 18.66
CA GLU A 103 -9.09 1.87 18.46
C GLU A 103 -7.62 1.51 18.21
N ASP A 104 -6.93 2.28 17.35
CA ASP A 104 -5.52 2.07 17.05
C ASP A 104 -4.65 2.34 18.28
N VAL A 105 -4.90 3.43 19.00
CA VAL A 105 -4.17 3.76 20.24
C VAL A 105 -4.32 2.66 21.28
N GLU A 106 -5.54 2.17 21.49
CA GLU A 106 -5.80 1.10 22.46
C GLU A 106 -5.13 -0.21 22.03
N THR A 107 -5.20 -0.55 20.74
CA THR A 107 -4.54 -1.73 20.18
C THR A 107 -3.03 -1.69 20.39
N ALA A 108 -2.39 -0.55 20.09
CA ALA A 108 -0.97 -0.39 20.31
C ALA A 108 -0.60 -0.49 21.80
N ARG A 109 -1.41 0.10 22.69
CA ARG A 109 -1.21 0.04 24.14
C ARG A 109 -1.22 -1.40 24.67
N HIS A 110 -2.09 -2.25 24.14
CA HIS A 110 -2.20 -3.66 24.57
C HIS A 110 -1.26 -4.63 23.83
N SER A 111 -0.54 -4.16 22.81
CA SER A 111 0.26 -5.05 21.95
C SER A 111 1.59 -5.51 22.55
N GLY A 112 2.18 -4.73 23.47
CA GLY A 112 3.56 -4.92 23.93
C GLY A 112 4.64 -4.67 22.86
N ARG A 113 4.28 -4.15 21.68
CA ARG A 113 5.17 -3.82 20.56
C ARG A 113 5.41 -2.30 20.47
N PRO A 114 6.46 -1.85 19.76
CA PRO A 114 6.62 -0.43 19.44
C PRO A 114 5.36 0.12 18.73
N ALA A 115 4.79 1.19 19.26
CA ALA A 115 3.48 1.68 18.82
C ALA A 115 3.44 2.03 17.32
N ASN A 116 4.51 2.65 16.81
CA ASN A 116 4.65 3.00 15.39
C ASN A 116 4.62 1.77 14.47
N GLU A 117 5.23 0.65 14.87
CA GLU A 117 5.15 -0.60 14.10
C GLU A 117 3.73 -1.17 14.09
N VAL A 118 3.00 -1.08 15.22
CA VAL A 118 1.60 -1.52 15.30
C VAL A 118 0.71 -0.64 14.42
N TYR A 119 0.88 0.68 14.47
CA TYR A 119 0.14 1.60 13.63
C TYR A 119 0.40 1.36 12.14
N ARG A 120 1.66 1.12 11.75
CA ARG A 120 2.03 0.77 10.38
C ARG A 120 1.34 -0.52 9.92
N ASP A 121 1.35 -1.56 10.75
CA ASP A 121 0.71 -2.84 10.44
C ASP A 121 -0.82 -2.70 10.31
N LEU A 122 -1.46 -1.93 11.20
CA LEU A 122 -2.90 -1.65 11.15
C LEU A 122 -3.28 -0.91 9.85
N ARG A 123 -2.48 0.09 9.48
CA ARG A 123 -2.68 0.84 8.23
C ARG A 123 -2.42 0.00 6.98
N ALA A 124 -1.40 -0.86 6.99
CA ALA A 124 -1.16 -1.81 5.92
C ALA A 124 -2.31 -2.83 5.79
N GLY A 125 -2.89 -3.26 6.92
CA GLY A 125 -4.13 -4.05 6.94
C GLY A 125 -5.34 -3.31 6.37
N ALA A 126 -5.41 -1.99 6.54
CA ALA A 126 -6.41 -1.17 5.87
C ALA A 126 -6.15 -1.05 4.35
N ALA A 127 -4.89 -0.88 3.95
CA ALA A 127 -4.48 -0.83 2.55
C ALA A 127 -4.74 -2.14 1.79
N SER A 128 -4.77 -3.29 2.49
CA SER A 128 -5.09 -4.57 1.86
C SER A 128 -6.57 -4.77 1.57
N GLY A 129 -7.46 -3.95 2.14
CA GLY A 129 -8.91 -4.16 2.12
C GLY A 129 -9.40 -5.23 3.10
N TRP A 130 -8.50 -5.93 3.79
CA TRP A 130 -8.82 -6.97 4.78
C TRP A 130 -8.59 -6.44 6.21
N THR A 131 -9.27 -5.34 6.56
CA THR A 131 -9.17 -4.78 7.91
C THR A 131 -9.87 -5.69 8.91
N THR A 132 -9.12 -6.23 9.89
CA THR A 132 -9.67 -6.99 11.02
C THR A 132 -9.51 -6.21 12.33
N PRO A 133 -10.38 -6.43 13.34
CA PRO A 133 -10.13 -5.93 14.69
C PRO A 133 -8.95 -6.70 15.32
N ALA A 134 -7.75 -6.11 15.26
CA ALA A 134 -6.62 -6.11 16.21
C ALA A 134 -6.11 -7.37 16.96
N ALA A 135 -6.82 -8.49 17.08
CA ALA A 135 -6.40 -9.57 18.00
C ALA A 135 -5.59 -10.72 17.36
N GLY A 136 -5.52 -10.82 16.03
CA GLY A 136 -5.01 -12.03 15.37
C GLY A 136 -3.98 -11.85 14.25
N CYS A 137 -3.78 -10.65 13.73
CA CYS A 137 -2.93 -10.49 12.53
C CYS A 137 -1.45 -10.39 12.89
N GLY A 138 -0.80 -11.55 13.03
CA GLY A 138 0.64 -11.68 12.99
C GLY A 138 1.19 -11.51 11.57
N ILE A 139 0.80 -10.46 10.83
CA ILE A 139 1.29 -10.18 9.46
C ILE A 139 2.82 -10.14 9.45
N SER A 140 3.41 -9.71 10.56
CA SER A 140 4.84 -9.63 10.73
C SER A 140 5.48 -10.92 11.28
N ARG A 141 4.77 -11.86 11.92
CA ARG A 141 5.37 -12.95 12.74
C ARG A 141 6.24 -13.95 11.94
N GLY A 142 6.05 -14.09 10.63
CA GLY A 142 6.84 -14.98 9.78
C GLY A 142 8.03 -14.34 9.05
N TRP A 143 8.17 -13.01 9.09
CA TRP A 143 9.16 -12.30 8.29
C TRP A 143 10.46 -12.09 9.09
N PRO A 144 11.66 -12.23 8.49
CA PRO A 144 12.88 -11.87 9.19
C PRO A 144 12.86 -10.39 9.60
N ALA A 145 13.49 -10.06 10.73
CA ALA A 145 13.48 -8.69 11.27
C ALA A 145 13.99 -7.63 10.25
N SER A 146 14.88 -8.04 9.34
CA SER A 146 15.36 -7.21 8.22
C SER A 146 14.28 -6.86 7.20
N ALA A 147 13.31 -7.75 6.97
CA ALA A 147 12.19 -7.50 6.06
C ALA A 147 11.04 -6.74 6.75
N ARG A 148 11.05 -6.68 8.09
CA ARG A 148 10.14 -5.83 8.90
C ARG A 148 10.60 -4.38 8.97
N ARG A 149 11.92 -4.13 8.89
CA ARG A 149 12.48 -2.77 8.85
C ARG A 149 12.58 -2.29 7.41
N SER A 150 11.79 -1.28 7.05
CA SER A 150 12.04 -0.49 5.85
C SER A 150 13.28 0.37 6.04
N LEU A 151 14.02 0.61 4.97
CA LEU A 151 14.95 1.74 4.94
C LEU A 151 14.13 3.02 5.16
N SER A 152 14.52 3.83 6.13
CA SER A 152 14.01 5.19 6.28
C SER A 152 14.58 6.05 5.14
N PRO A 153 13.82 7.00 4.56
CA PRO A 153 14.40 7.94 3.61
C PRO A 153 15.52 8.70 4.32
N SER A 154 16.73 8.68 3.76
CA SER A 154 17.76 9.66 4.10
C SER A 154 17.22 11.04 3.72
N THR A 155 17.10 11.91 4.72
CA THR A 155 16.86 13.36 4.57
C THR A 155 17.77 13.99 3.53
#